data_AF-A0A2W1BXW6-F1
#
_entry.id   AF-A0A2W1BXW6-F1
#
_cell.length_a   1.000
_cell.length_b   1.000
_cell.length_c   1.000
_cell.angle_alpha   90.00
_cell.angle_beta   90.00
_cell.angle_gamma   90.00
#
_symmetry.space_group_name_H-M   'P 1'
#
loop_
_entity.id
_entity.type
_entity.pdbx_description
1 polymer ?
#
loop_
_entity_poly.entity_id
_entity_poly.type
_entity_poly.pdbx_seq_one_letter_code
_entity_poly.pdbx_strand_id
1 'polypeptide(L)'
;ERNTALRDYRNNDRLARIYHAYDVVHRCVNEPFSLSQPEALLNAARYILALIDTEPPSGVSMFCIYLCLSKQAKVLNANTLARQMLDKILGLQIPHKFQESVELLILKTRASTGVESRDDEVAPLCWRCRRHAPPLCASRCPYCRHALAHSLATHEVLPLVQFEPAEGVVVCSRGALLQLSPASVVVIQRPPLSPLLYRNMLPELPATACQHCHNLFYLEDFEIQVVTKGHCPFCRHPAEQPRGDEEETEDSLLNDSSLTPTSPSNDRSSW
;
A
#
# COMPACT_ATOMS: atom_id res chain seq x y z
N GLU A 1 16.47 -4.18 29.10
CA GLU A 1 15.11 -3.62 28.91
C GLU A 1 14.96 -2.82 27.61
N ARG A 2 15.66 -1.69 27.42
CA ARG A 2 15.51 -0.90 26.17
C ARG A 2 15.83 -1.71 24.89
N ASN A 3 16.97 -2.41 24.86
CA ASN A 3 17.38 -3.16 23.67
C ASN A 3 16.48 -4.38 23.39
N THR A 4 15.94 -5.01 24.45
CA THR A 4 14.98 -6.11 24.31
C THR A 4 13.65 -5.59 23.76
N ALA A 5 13.12 -4.50 24.32
CA ALA A 5 11.91 -3.86 23.81
C ALA A 5 12.04 -3.41 22.34
N LEU A 6 13.20 -2.87 21.95
CA LEU A 6 13.46 -2.51 20.55
C LEU A 6 13.53 -3.73 19.62
N ARG A 7 14.04 -4.86 20.10
CA ARG A 7 14.07 -6.11 19.34
C ARG A 7 12.66 -6.67 19.17
N ASP A 8 11.88 -6.69 20.24
CA ASP A 8 10.49 -7.16 20.23
C ASP A 8 9.62 -6.28 19.33
N TYR A 9 9.81 -4.95 19.39
CA TYR A 9 9.16 -4.01 18.48
C TYR A 9 9.46 -4.34 17.02
N ARG A 10 10.74 -4.54 16.65
CA ARG A 10 11.12 -4.87 15.27
C ARG A 10 10.51 -6.20 14.81
N ASN A 11 10.48 -7.20 15.70
CA ASN A 11 9.88 -8.49 15.40
C ASN A 11 8.37 -8.35 15.17
N ASN A 12 7.67 -7.64 16.05
CA ASN A 12 6.23 -7.44 15.97
C ASN A 12 5.83 -6.57 14.77
N ASP A 13 6.59 -5.51 14.46
CA ASP A 13 6.38 -4.69 13.26
C ASP A 13 6.55 -5.53 11.98
N ARG A 14 7.58 -6.37 11.92
CA ARG A 14 7.79 -7.32 10.81
C ARG A 14 6.62 -8.30 10.68
N LEU A 15 6.17 -8.91 11.78
CA LEU A 15 5.04 -9.85 11.75
C LEU A 15 3.75 -9.15 11.33
N ALA A 16 3.47 -7.94 11.84
CA ALA A 16 2.31 -7.16 11.46
C ALA A 16 2.28 -6.86 9.95
N ARG A 17 3.43 -6.50 9.38
CA ARG A 17 3.59 -6.31 7.92
C ARG A 17 3.31 -7.58 7.13
N ILE A 18 3.84 -8.73 7.58
CA ILE A 18 3.61 -10.01 6.93
C ILE A 18 2.13 -10.37 6.96
N TYR A 19 1.48 -10.30 8.12
CA TYR A 19 0.06 -10.66 8.25
C TYR A 19 -0.87 -9.71 7.49
N HIS A 20 -0.56 -8.41 7.49
CA HIS A 20 -1.31 -7.41 6.73
C HIS A 20 -1.26 -7.69 5.22
N ALA A 21 -0.07 -7.92 4.67
CA ALA A 21 0.08 -8.29 3.27
C ALA A 21 -0.51 -9.67 2.95
N TYR A 22 -0.41 -10.62 3.88
CA TYR A 22 -0.88 -11.99 3.67
C TYR A 22 -2.41 -12.08 3.64
N ASP A 23 -3.13 -11.20 4.33
CA ASP A 23 -4.60 -11.17 4.30
C ASP A 23 -5.14 -11.05 2.86
N VAL A 24 -4.62 -10.09 2.07
CA VAL A 24 -5.06 -9.92 0.67
C VAL A 24 -4.63 -11.09 -0.22
N VAL A 25 -3.44 -11.66 0.02
CA VAL A 25 -2.93 -12.83 -0.72
C VAL A 25 -3.78 -14.07 -0.43
N HIS A 26 -4.10 -14.31 0.85
CA HIS A 26 -4.90 -15.45 1.29
C HIS A 26 -6.33 -15.37 0.76
N ARG A 27 -6.96 -14.18 0.81
CA ARG A 27 -8.29 -13.95 0.25
C ARG A 27 -8.31 -14.20 -1.25
N CYS A 28 -7.34 -13.67 -2.01
CA CYS A 28 -7.24 -13.92 -3.46
C CYS A 28 -7.15 -15.41 -3.83
N VAL A 29 -6.57 -16.26 -2.97
CA VAL A 29 -6.42 -17.69 -3.24
C VAL A 29 -7.68 -18.49 -2.87
N ASN A 30 -8.40 -18.10 -1.83
CA ASN A 30 -9.51 -18.88 -1.28
C ASN A 30 -10.90 -18.33 -1.66
N GLU A 31 -11.00 -17.06 -2.03
CA GLU A 31 -12.24 -16.44 -2.47
C GLU A 31 -12.34 -16.43 -4.00
N PRO A 32 -13.54 -16.63 -4.58
CA PRO A 32 -13.70 -16.77 -6.03
C PRO A 32 -13.48 -15.46 -6.81
N PHE A 33 -13.58 -14.31 -6.13
CA PHE A 33 -13.40 -12.99 -6.73
C PHE A 33 -12.52 -12.13 -5.82
N SER A 34 -11.54 -11.46 -6.42
CA SER A 34 -10.74 -10.44 -5.75
C SER A 34 -10.98 -9.11 -6.44
N LEU A 35 -11.27 -8.07 -5.66
CA LEU A 35 -11.32 -6.68 -6.15
C LEU A 35 -9.92 -6.04 -6.24
N SER A 36 -8.88 -6.74 -5.79
CA SER A 36 -7.50 -6.24 -5.80
C SER A 36 -6.89 -6.38 -7.19
N GLN A 37 -6.19 -5.33 -7.63
CA GLN A 37 -5.47 -5.33 -8.91
C GLN A 37 -4.35 -6.40 -8.91
N PRO A 38 -4.08 -7.04 -10.07
CA PRO A 38 -3.04 -8.06 -10.19
C PRO A 38 -1.66 -7.60 -9.69
N GLU A 39 -1.27 -6.37 -9.98
CA GLU A 39 0.00 -5.76 -9.57
C GLU A 39 0.08 -5.64 -8.05
N ALA A 40 -1.00 -5.19 -7.39
CA ALA A 40 -1.03 -5.06 -5.94
C ALA A 40 -0.92 -6.43 -5.24
N LEU A 41 -1.54 -7.46 -5.80
CA LEU A 41 -1.44 -8.83 -5.29
C LEU A 41 -0.04 -9.42 -5.49
N LEU A 42 0.55 -9.21 -6.68
CA LEU A 42 1.94 -9.59 -6.96
C LEU A 42 2.90 -8.90 -5.98
N ASN A 43 2.71 -7.59 -5.78
CA ASN A 43 3.49 -6.75 -4.88
C ASN A 43 3.38 -7.22 -3.42
N ALA A 44 2.17 -7.51 -2.94
CA ALA A 44 1.93 -8.02 -1.60
C ALA A 44 2.66 -9.36 -1.38
N ALA A 45 2.53 -10.28 -2.33
CA ALA A 45 3.13 -11.61 -2.20
C ALA A 45 4.67 -11.58 -2.23
N ARG A 46 5.30 -10.76 -3.09
CA ARG A 46 6.77 -10.58 -3.07
C ARG A 46 7.26 -9.84 -1.82
N TYR A 47 6.47 -8.90 -1.31
CA TYR A 47 6.78 -8.17 -0.09
C TYR A 47 6.84 -9.11 1.11
N ILE A 48 5.89 -10.05 1.21
CA ILE A 48 5.91 -11.11 2.23
C ILE A 48 7.18 -11.95 2.10
N LEU A 49 7.51 -12.44 0.89
CA LEU A 49 8.71 -13.26 0.68
C LEU A 49 10.00 -12.53 1.07
N ALA A 50 10.08 -11.21 0.84
CA ALA A 50 11.25 -10.42 1.22
C ALA A 50 11.35 -10.15 2.73
N LEU A 51 10.27 -10.35 3.47
CA LEU A 51 10.24 -10.25 4.93
C LEU A 51 10.40 -11.60 5.61
N ILE A 52 10.04 -12.73 4.99
CA ILE A 52 10.27 -14.06 5.57
C ILE A 52 11.77 -14.33 5.66
N ASP A 53 12.23 -14.76 6.84
CA ASP A 53 13.64 -15.09 7.09
C ASP A 53 13.86 -16.58 6.77
N THR A 54 13.90 -17.45 7.78
CA THR A 54 14.11 -18.91 7.60
C THR A 54 12.79 -19.67 7.49
N GLU A 55 11.81 -19.35 8.32
CA GLU A 55 10.54 -20.06 8.39
C GLU A 55 9.36 -19.08 8.30
N PRO A 56 8.25 -19.48 7.64
CA PRO A 56 7.04 -18.68 7.61
C PRO A 56 6.42 -18.57 9.01
N PRO A 57 5.88 -17.41 9.41
CA PRO A 57 5.12 -17.28 10.65
C PRO A 57 3.88 -18.19 10.69
N SER A 58 3.36 -18.45 11.88
CA SER A 58 2.17 -19.28 12.07
C SER A 58 0.99 -18.79 11.24
N GLY A 59 0.32 -19.69 10.52
CA GLY A 59 -0.84 -19.37 9.67
C GLY A 59 -0.49 -18.82 8.28
N VAL A 60 0.79 -18.54 7.99
CA VAL A 60 1.25 -18.10 6.67
C VAL A 60 1.60 -19.31 5.81
N SER A 61 0.83 -19.53 4.73
CA SER A 61 1.04 -20.65 3.81
C SER A 61 1.97 -20.25 2.65
N MET A 62 3.13 -20.89 2.58
CA MET A 62 4.07 -20.72 1.44
C MET A 62 3.41 -21.12 0.12
N PHE A 63 2.57 -22.16 0.11
CA PHE A 63 1.80 -22.55 -1.07
C PHE A 63 0.90 -21.41 -1.55
N CYS A 64 0.17 -20.73 -0.65
CA CYS A 64 -0.69 -19.61 -1.04
C CYS A 64 0.10 -18.44 -1.62
N ILE A 65 1.26 -18.12 -1.03
CA ILE A 65 2.14 -17.05 -1.52
C ILE A 65 2.64 -17.36 -2.93
N TYR A 66 3.19 -18.57 -3.16
CA TYR A 66 3.69 -18.95 -4.48
C TYR A 66 2.57 -19.08 -5.51
N LEU A 67 1.41 -19.62 -5.13
CA LEU A 67 0.26 -19.72 -6.02
C LEU A 67 -0.23 -18.33 -6.44
N CYS A 68 -0.34 -17.39 -5.50
CA CYS A 68 -0.69 -16.01 -5.78
C CYS A 68 0.32 -15.38 -6.75
N LEU A 69 1.62 -15.46 -6.46
CA LEU A 69 2.67 -14.93 -7.35
C LEU A 69 2.59 -15.54 -8.75
N SER A 70 2.45 -16.87 -8.87
CA SER A 70 2.37 -17.53 -10.17
C SER A 70 1.15 -17.10 -10.98
N LYS A 71 -0.01 -16.94 -10.33
CA LYS A 71 -1.26 -16.52 -10.98
C LYS A 71 -1.14 -15.09 -11.48
N GLN A 72 -0.70 -14.16 -10.63
CA GLN A 72 -0.59 -12.75 -11.00
C GLN A 72 0.55 -12.50 -12.00
N ALA A 73 1.70 -13.15 -11.84
CA ALA A 73 2.79 -13.08 -12.80
C ALA A 73 2.33 -13.56 -14.18
N LYS A 74 1.50 -14.61 -14.24
CA LYS A 74 0.92 -15.08 -15.50
C LYS A 74 -0.03 -14.05 -16.11
N VAL A 75 -0.91 -13.44 -15.32
CA VAL A 75 -1.83 -12.37 -15.78
C VAL A 75 -1.05 -11.18 -16.34
N LEU A 76 0.08 -10.83 -15.73
CA LEU A 76 0.95 -9.73 -16.13
C LEU A 76 1.97 -10.11 -17.22
N ASN A 77 1.89 -11.33 -17.78
CA ASN A 77 2.82 -11.88 -18.77
C ASN A 77 4.30 -11.96 -18.31
N ALA A 78 4.56 -11.95 -17.00
CA ALA A 78 5.87 -12.27 -16.41
C ALA A 78 6.06 -13.80 -16.32
N ASN A 79 6.19 -14.44 -17.48
CA ASN A 79 6.16 -15.90 -17.62
C ASN A 79 7.38 -16.60 -17.00
N THR A 80 8.52 -15.91 -16.88
CA THR A 80 9.71 -16.47 -16.19
C THR A 80 9.47 -16.51 -14.69
N LEU A 81 8.98 -15.42 -14.10
CA LEU A 81 8.61 -15.40 -12.69
C LEU A 81 7.51 -16.42 -12.37
N ALA A 82 6.49 -16.54 -13.23
CA ALA A 82 5.42 -17.52 -13.06
C ALA A 82 5.97 -18.95 -13.01
N ARG A 83 6.85 -19.34 -13.94
CA ARG A 83 7.51 -20.66 -13.93
C ARG A 83 8.32 -20.90 -12.67
N GLN A 84 9.14 -19.92 -12.27
CA GLN A 84 9.96 -20.04 -11.05
C GLN A 84 9.10 -20.32 -9.81
N MET A 85 7.92 -19.69 -9.69
CA MET A 85 7.03 -19.92 -8.56
C MET A 85 6.31 -21.27 -8.65
N LEU A 86 5.92 -21.71 -9.85
CA LEU A 86 5.35 -23.03 -10.07
C LEU A 86 6.34 -24.15 -9.71
N ASP A 87 7.62 -23.98 -10.05
CA ASP A 87 8.68 -24.93 -9.66
C ASP A 87 8.80 -25.04 -8.13
N LYS A 88 8.61 -23.92 -7.40
CA LYS A 88 8.56 -23.95 -5.93
C LYS A 88 7.32 -24.66 -5.40
N ILE A 89 6.16 -24.51 -6.05
CA ILE A 89 4.93 -25.21 -5.67
C ILE A 89 5.07 -26.73 -5.81
N LEU A 90 5.77 -27.21 -6.85
CA LEU A 90 6.02 -28.64 -7.06
C LEU A 90 6.86 -29.28 -5.94
N GLY A 91 7.63 -28.47 -5.20
CA GLY A 91 8.34 -28.90 -3.99
C GLY A 91 7.46 -28.97 -2.73
N LEU A 92 6.18 -28.62 -2.81
CA LEU A 92 5.23 -28.59 -1.69
C LEU A 92 4.10 -29.60 -1.89
N GLN A 93 3.38 -29.92 -0.82
CA GLN A 93 2.14 -30.70 -0.92
C GLN A 93 1.01 -29.82 -1.46
N ILE A 94 0.52 -30.14 -2.66
CA ILE A 94 -0.58 -29.43 -3.31
C ILE A 94 -1.92 -29.96 -2.76
N PRO A 95 -2.75 -29.13 -2.13
CA PRO A 95 -4.08 -29.56 -1.68
C PRO A 95 -4.95 -30.00 -2.86
N HIS A 96 -5.72 -31.08 -2.70
CA HIS A 96 -6.54 -31.66 -3.77
C HIS A 96 -7.42 -30.65 -4.49
N LYS A 97 -8.02 -29.70 -3.75
CA LYS A 97 -8.87 -28.63 -4.30
C LYS A 97 -8.17 -27.72 -5.32
N PHE A 98 -6.82 -27.69 -5.34
CA PHE A 98 -6.04 -26.83 -6.22
C PHE A 98 -5.30 -27.59 -7.33
N GLN A 99 -5.27 -28.93 -7.32
CA GLN A 99 -4.44 -29.72 -8.24
C GLN A 99 -4.73 -29.38 -9.71
N GLU A 100 -5.98 -29.51 -10.15
CA GLU A 100 -6.39 -29.18 -11.52
C GLU A 100 -6.04 -27.73 -11.89
N SER A 101 -6.31 -26.78 -10.99
CA SER A 101 -6.03 -25.36 -11.25
C SER A 101 -4.53 -25.07 -11.41
N VAL A 102 -3.68 -25.77 -10.65
CA VAL A 102 -2.22 -25.66 -10.72
C VAL A 102 -1.70 -26.32 -11.99
N GLU A 103 -2.19 -27.51 -12.34
CA GLU A 103 -1.83 -28.22 -13.57
C GLU A 103 -2.18 -27.39 -14.82
N LEU A 104 -3.39 -26.83 -14.86
CA LEU A 104 -3.80 -25.92 -15.93
C LEU A 104 -2.91 -24.67 -16.00
N LEU A 105 -2.53 -24.10 -14.85
CA LEU A 105 -1.62 -22.95 -14.81
C LEU A 105 -0.22 -23.32 -15.32
N ILE A 106 0.29 -24.52 -14.98
CA ILE A 106 1.57 -25.04 -15.50
C ILE A 106 1.51 -25.17 -17.02
N LEU A 107 0.44 -25.78 -17.55
CA LEU A 107 0.24 -25.91 -19.00
C LEU A 107 0.18 -24.55 -19.70
N LYS A 108 -0.64 -23.62 -19.18
CA LYS A 108 -0.75 -22.24 -19.71
C LYS A 108 0.57 -21.49 -19.68
N THR A 109 1.37 -21.69 -18.64
CA THR A 109 2.66 -20.99 -18.49
C THR A 109 3.71 -21.58 -19.43
N ARG A 110 3.71 -22.90 -19.65
CA ARG A 110 4.61 -23.59 -20.60
C ARG A 110 4.28 -23.28 -22.07
N ALA A 111 3.01 -23.06 -22.38
CA ALA A 111 2.57 -22.75 -23.73
C ALA A 111 3.02 -21.35 -24.21
N SER A 112 3.29 -20.42 -23.29
CA SER A 112 3.82 -19.10 -23.67
C SER A 112 5.26 -19.20 -24.14
N THR A 113 5.53 -18.65 -25.32
CA THR A 113 6.89 -18.59 -25.87
C THR A 113 7.70 -17.52 -25.14
N GLY A 114 9.01 -17.74 -24.97
CA GLY A 114 9.87 -16.84 -24.19
C GLY A 114 9.95 -15.40 -24.73
N VAL A 115 9.54 -15.15 -25.97
CA VAL A 115 9.55 -13.84 -26.63
C VAL A 115 8.45 -12.91 -26.07
N GLU A 116 7.40 -13.46 -25.47
CA GLU A 116 6.27 -12.70 -24.92
C GLU A 116 6.44 -12.36 -23.43
N SER A 117 7.57 -12.71 -22.80
CA SER A 117 7.77 -12.49 -21.36
C SER A 117 8.08 -11.03 -21.04
N ARG A 118 7.25 -10.39 -20.22
CA ARG A 118 7.38 -8.99 -19.78
C ARG A 118 7.90 -8.90 -18.34
N ASP A 119 8.95 -9.67 -18.02
CA ASP A 119 9.48 -9.75 -16.66
C ASP A 119 10.05 -8.41 -16.15
N ASP A 120 10.51 -7.53 -17.06
CA ASP A 120 11.04 -6.21 -16.72
C ASP A 120 9.96 -5.23 -16.23
N GLU A 121 8.69 -5.45 -16.57
CA GLU A 121 7.60 -4.55 -16.17
C GLU A 121 7.14 -4.77 -14.74
N VAL A 122 7.31 -6.00 -14.24
CA VAL A 122 7.03 -6.33 -12.84
C VAL A 122 8.26 -6.09 -11.95
N ALA A 123 9.43 -5.82 -12.55
CA ALA A 123 10.67 -5.58 -11.83
C ALA A 123 10.62 -4.23 -11.10
N PRO A 124 10.81 -4.19 -9.77
CA PRO A 124 10.72 -2.94 -9.03
C PRO A 124 11.90 -2.02 -9.34
N LEU A 125 11.64 -0.74 -9.59
CA LEU A 125 12.67 0.26 -9.80
C LEU A 125 13.27 0.73 -8.47
N CYS A 126 14.60 0.73 -8.34
CA CYS A 126 15.26 1.40 -7.22
C CYS A 126 15.43 2.89 -7.52
N TRP A 127 14.68 3.75 -6.82
CA TRP A 127 14.69 5.20 -7.02
C TRP A 127 16.01 5.90 -6.65
N ARG A 128 16.90 5.22 -5.90
CA ARG A 128 18.24 5.74 -5.60
C ARG A 128 19.22 5.54 -6.75
N CYS A 129 19.32 4.33 -7.28
CA CYS A 129 20.33 3.99 -8.31
C CYS A 129 19.75 3.86 -9.72
N ARG A 130 18.43 4.06 -9.89
CA ARG A 130 17.68 3.99 -11.16
C ARG A 130 17.86 2.67 -11.91
N ARG A 131 18.09 1.58 -11.17
CA ARG A 131 18.17 0.21 -11.73
C ARG A 131 16.98 -0.62 -11.27
N HIS A 132 16.40 -1.38 -12.19
CA HIS A 132 15.40 -2.40 -11.88
C HIS A 132 16.06 -3.49 -11.04
N ALA A 133 15.45 -3.83 -9.90
CA ALA A 133 15.83 -4.96 -9.08
C ALA A 133 15.14 -6.23 -9.58
N PRO A 134 15.67 -7.43 -9.29
CA PRO A 134 14.98 -8.68 -9.59
C PRO A 134 13.57 -8.72 -8.98
N PRO A 135 12.56 -9.32 -9.63
CA PRO A 135 11.16 -9.26 -9.20
C PRO A 135 10.87 -9.74 -7.77
N LEU A 136 11.68 -10.68 -7.25
CA LEU A 136 11.55 -11.20 -5.88
C LEU A 136 12.29 -10.36 -4.83
N CYS A 137 13.02 -9.34 -5.24
CA CYS A 137 13.78 -8.47 -4.34
C CYS A 137 12.91 -7.28 -3.92
N ALA A 138 12.36 -7.33 -2.71
CA ALA A 138 11.38 -6.34 -2.26
C ALA A 138 11.71 -5.66 -0.92
N SER A 139 12.93 -5.72 -0.38
CA SER A 139 13.27 -4.99 0.87
C SER A 139 14.47 -4.07 0.74
N ARG A 140 15.52 -4.51 0.03
CA ARG A 140 16.73 -3.71 -0.23
C ARG A 140 17.18 -3.92 -1.66
N CYS A 141 17.63 -2.85 -2.31
CA CYS A 141 18.20 -2.95 -3.65
C CYS A 141 19.47 -3.83 -3.63
N PRO A 142 19.61 -4.84 -4.50
CA PRO A 142 20.79 -5.70 -4.51
C PRO A 142 22.06 -4.98 -4.98
N TYR A 143 21.90 -3.88 -5.72
CA TYR A 143 23.02 -3.13 -6.30
C TYR A 143 23.57 -2.03 -5.38
N CYS A 144 22.69 -1.24 -4.76
CA CYS A 144 23.10 -0.10 -3.91
C CYS A 144 22.77 -0.27 -2.42
N ARG A 145 22.14 -1.40 -2.05
CA ARG A 145 21.74 -1.77 -0.68
C ARG A 145 20.79 -0.80 0.03
N HIS A 146 20.29 0.21 -0.69
CA HIS A 146 19.28 1.13 -0.16
C HIS A 146 18.00 0.36 0.19
N ALA A 147 17.43 0.67 1.35
CA ALA A 147 16.14 0.13 1.75
C ALA A 147 15.06 0.68 0.82
N LEU A 148 14.23 -0.19 0.28
CA LEU A 148 13.13 0.22 -0.58
C LEU A 148 11.96 0.64 0.32
N ALA A 149 11.44 1.85 0.13
CA ALA A 149 10.23 2.31 0.78
C ALA A 149 9.02 1.73 0.04
N HIS A 150 8.02 1.24 0.78
CA HIS A 150 6.83 0.62 0.20
C HIS A 150 5.57 1.34 0.63
N SER A 151 4.58 1.39 -0.26
CA SER A 151 3.21 1.75 0.07
C SER A 151 2.58 0.60 0.86
N LEU A 152 2.09 0.82 2.07
CA LEU A 152 1.44 -0.25 2.85
C LEU A 152 -0.03 -0.45 2.44
N ALA A 153 -0.51 0.22 1.39
CA ALA A 153 -1.80 -0.07 0.76
C ALA A 153 -1.64 -1.10 -0.38
N THR A 154 -0.63 -0.91 -1.24
CA THR A 154 -0.45 -1.68 -2.48
C THR A 154 0.84 -2.50 -2.53
N HIS A 155 1.74 -2.34 -1.56
CA HIS A 155 3.07 -2.95 -1.48
C HIS A 155 3.99 -2.62 -2.65
N GLU A 156 3.70 -1.56 -3.39
CA GLU A 156 4.55 -1.03 -4.44
C GLU A 156 5.74 -0.25 -3.83
N VAL A 157 6.89 -0.30 -4.52
CA VAL A 157 8.07 0.50 -4.16
C VAL A 157 7.82 1.97 -4.51
N LEU A 158 7.69 2.79 -3.48
CA LEU A 158 7.46 4.22 -3.61
C LEU A 158 8.67 4.96 -4.20
N PRO A 159 8.46 6.12 -4.86
CA PRO A 159 9.52 7.00 -5.36
C PRO A 159 10.29 7.73 -4.26
N LEU A 160 10.53 7.08 -3.12
CA LEU A 160 11.12 7.68 -1.93
C LEU A 160 12.53 7.17 -1.70
N VAL A 161 13.45 8.11 -1.47
CA VAL A 161 14.84 7.83 -1.08
C VAL A 161 15.11 8.43 0.29
N GLN A 162 15.42 7.59 1.27
CA GLN A 162 15.79 8.06 2.60
C GLN A 162 17.12 8.83 2.55
N PHE A 163 17.18 9.97 3.21
CA PHE A 163 18.40 10.78 3.31
C PHE A 163 18.56 11.38 4.71
N GLU A 164 19.78 11.85 4.99
CA GLU A 164 20.09 12.66 6.17
C GLU A 164 20.50 14.06 5.67
N PRO A 165 19.99 15.15 6.26
CA PRO A 165 20.35 16.49 5.85
C PRO A 165 21.82 16.75 6.12
N ALA A 166 22.48 17.49 5.23
CA ALA A 166 23.81 18.00 5.53
C ALA A 166 23.73 19.01 6.69
N GLU A 167 24.74 18.99 7.56
CA GLU A 167 24.88 19.98 8.62
C GLU A 167 25.18 21.36 8.03
N GLY A 168 24.55 22.40 8.57
CA GLY A 168 24.80 23.79 8.17
C GLY A 168 23.54 24.63 8.01
N VAL A 169 23.74 25.94 7.82
CA VAL A 169 22.66 26.89 7.55
C VAL A 169 22.46 26.98 6.04
N VAL A 170 21.26 26.58 5.58
CA VAL A 170 20.85 26.77 4.19
C VAL A 170 20.18 28.14 4.06
N VAL A 171 20.76 29.05 3.29
CA VAL A 171 20.18 30.37 2.98
C VAL A 171 19.38 30.27 1.68
N CYS A 172 18.11 30.64 1.72
CA CYS A 172 17.21 30.55 0.57
C CYS A 172 16.36 31.83 0.47
N SER A 173 16.06 32.28 -0.74
CA SER A 173 15.18 33.44 -0.96
C SER A 173 13.71 33.05 -0.82
N ARG A 174 12.83 34.01 -0.48
CA ARG A 174 11.37 33.78 -0.45
C ARG A 174 10.84 33.20 -1.77
N GLY A 175 11.34 33.70 -2.90
CA GLY A 175 10.94 33.23 -4.22
C GLY A 175 11.32 31.76 -4.45
N ALA A 176 12.51 31.35 -4.01
CA ALA A 176 12.95 29.96 -4.11
C ALA A 176 12.16 29.04 -3.18
N LEU A 177 11.80 29.49 -1.96
CA LEU A 177 10.94 28.72 -1.06
C LEU A 177 9.54 28.47 -1.64
N LEU A 178 8.94 29.46 -2.29
CA LEU A 178 7.62 29.34 -2.92
C LEU A 178 7.61 28.38 -4.12
N GLN A 179 8.76 28.11 -4.74
CA GLN A 179 8.89 27.17 -5.85
C GLN A 179 9.09 25.72 -5.37
N LEU A 180 9.31 25.49 -4.07
CA LEU A 180 9.47 24.14 -3.55
C LEU A 180 8.10 23.46 -3.48
N SER A 181 7.96 22.34 -4.19
CA SER A 181 6.77 21.50 -4.05
C SER A 181 6.76 20.84 -2.67
N PRO A 182 5.65 20.92 -1.91
CA PRO A 182 5.53 20.25 -0.62
C PRO A 182 5.59 18.72 -0.76
N ALA A 183 5.30 18.17 -1.94
CA ALA A 183 5.40 16.74 -2.23
C ALA A 183 6.86 16.26 -2.40
N SER A 184 7.85 17.17 -2.40
CA SER A 184 9.26 16.83 -2.64
C SER A 184 9.93 16.09 -1.47
N VAL A 185 9.39 16.25 -0.26
CA VAL A 185 9.96 15.67 0.96
C VAL A 185 8.85 15.11 1.84
N VAL A 186 9.00 13.88 2.28
CA VAL A 186 8.13 13.26 3.29
C VAL A 186 8.90 13.20 4.61
N VAL A 187 8.31 13.78 5.65
CA VAL A 187 8.89 13.83 7.00
C VAL A 187 8.06 12.95 7.92
N ILE A 188 8.70 11.94 8.52
CA ILE A 188 8.05 11.03 9.46
C ILE A 188 8.55 11.34 10.87
N GLN A 189 7.70 11.97 11.68
CA GLN A 189 7.96 12.23 13.09
C GLN A 189 7.65 10.98 13.91
N ARG A 190 8.59 10.53 14.75
CA ARG A 190 8.46 9.27 15.51
C ARG A 190 9.04 9.35 16.93
N PRO A 191 8.56 10.26 17.79
CA PRO A 191 9.08 10.38 19.15
C PRO A 191 8.94 9.04 19.92
N PRO A 192 9.96 8.59 20.67
CA PRO A 192 11.21 9.27 21.00
C PRO A 192 12.38 9.04 20.01
N LEU A 193 12.14 8.37 18.88
CA LEU A 193 13.15 8.14 17.84
C LEU A 193 13.36 9.39 16.98
N SER A 194 14.53 9.46 16.32
CA SER A 194 14.80 10.52 15.35
C SER A 194 13.82 10.45 14.16
N PRO A 195 13.48 11.62 13.57
CA PRO A 195 12.63 11.67 12.40
C PRO A 195 13.30 10.95 11.22
N LEU A 196 12.48 10.40 10.33
CA LEU A 196 12.94 9.87 9.05
C LEU A 196 12.57 10.85 7.94
N LEU A 197 13.53 11.14 7.07
CA LEU A 197 13.37 12.04 5.95
C LEU A 197 13.51 11.26 4.65
N TYR A 198 12.53 11.42 3.77
CA TYR A 198 12.53 10.84 2.44
C TYR A 198 12.42 11.95 1.41
N ARG A 199 13.28 11.91 0.40
CA ARG A 199 13.11 12.73 -0.80
C ARG A 199 12.20 11.99 -1.76
N ASN A 200 11.17 12.65 -2.24
CA ASN A 200 10.35 12.16 -3.34
C ASN A 200 11.03 12.45 -4.67
N MET A 201 11.32 11.38 -5.39
CA MET A 201 12.01 11.40 -6.69
C MET A 201 11.03 11.56 -7.85
N LEU A 202 9.72 11.58 -7.58
CA LEU A 202 8.64 11.86 -8.52
C LEU A 202 7.49 12.61 -7.79
N PRO A 203 7.64 13.93 -7.55
CA PRO A 203 6.66 14.73 -6.80
C PRO A 203 5.24 14.74 -7.38
N GLU A 204 5.08 14.39 -8.65
CA GLU A 204 3.80 14.21 -9.35
C GLU A 204 3.00 13.01 -8.81
N LEU A 205 3.66 12.07 -8.13
CA LEU A 205 3.04 11.02 -7.33
C LEU A 205 3.36 11.26 -5.85
N PRO A 206 2.57 12.10 -5.14
CA PRO A 206 2.82 12.41 -3.74
C PRO A 206 2.70 11.16 -2.86
N ALA A 207 3.58 11.07 -1.87
CA ALA A 207 3.51 10.06 -0.83
C ALA A 207 3.29 10.72 0.53
N THR A 208 2.65 10.00 1.43
CA THR A 208 2.35 10.46 2.79
C THR A 208 2.66 9.38 3.82
N ALA A 209 2.75 9.77 5.09
CA ALA A 209 2.90 8.85 6.21
C ALA A 209 1.72 8.97 7.16
N CYS A 210 1.21 7.84 7.64
CA CYS A 210 0.18 7.84 8.69
C CYS A 210 0.76 8.42 9.99
N GLN A 211 0.04 9.33 10.64
CA GLN A 211 0.48 9.97 11.89
C GLN A 211 0.54 9.02 13.09
N HIS A 212 -0.16 7.88 13.03
CA HIS A 212 -0.19 6.90 14.13
C HIS A 212 0.82 5.76 13.94
N CYS A 213 0.79 5.12 12.77
CA CYS A 213 1.68 3.97 12.50
C CYS A 213 2.95 4.31 11.74
N HIS A 214 3.08 5.55 11.26
CA HIS A 214 4.27 6.06 10.57
C HIS A 214 4.64 5.30 9.28
N ASN A 215 3.72 4.47 8.76
CA ASN A 215 3.88 3.78 7.48
C ASN A 215 3.60 4.71 6.32
N LEU A 216 4.28 4.44 5.21
CA LEU A 216 4.22 5.20 3.97
C LEU A 216 3.13 4.67 3.04
N PHE A 217 2.54 5.56 2.26
CA PHE A 217 1.50 5.31 1.27
C PHE A 217 1.65 6.29 0.11
N TYR A 218 1.13 5.94 -1.08
CA TYR A 218 0.73 6.99 -2.02
C TYR A 218 -0.41 7.80 -1.38
N LEU A 219 -0.39 9.11 -1.57
CA LEU A 219 -1.36 10.01 -0.96
C LEU A 219 -2.79 9.66 -1.41
N GLU A 220 -2.98 9.47 -2.71
CA GLU A 220 -4.28 9.12 -3.32
C GLU A 220 -4.84 7.81 -2.74
N ASP A 221 -4.04 6.74 -2.70
CA ASP A 221 -4.45 5.47 -2.10
C ASP A 221 -4.85 5.63 -0.62
N PHE A 222 -4.08 6.42 0.14
CA PHE A 222 -4.35 6.65 1.55
C PHE A 222 -5.66 7.43 1.76
N GLU A 223 -5.88 8.49 0.99
CA GLU A 223 -7.09 9.31 1.04
C GLU A 223 -8.33 8.50 0.65
N ILE A 224 -8.26 7.72 -0.44
CA ILE A 224 -9.36 6.84 -0.85
C ILE A 224 -9.70 5.86 0.28
N GLN A 225 -8.71 5.22 0.91
CA GLN A 225 -8.97 4.27 2.01
C GLN A 225 -9.56 4.97 3.24
N VAL A 226 -9.07 6.16 3.58
CA VAL A 226 -9.60 6.95 4.69
C VAL A 226 -11.05 7.38 4.42
N VAL A 227 -11.37 7.85 3.22
CA VAL A 227 -12.74 8.28 2.86
C VAL A 227 -13.69 7.09 2.81
N THR A 228 -13.26 5.96 2.26
CA THR A 228 -14.14 4.78 2.07
C THR A 228 -14.33 3.95 3.34
N LYS A 229 -13.30 3.84 4.20
CA LYS A 229 -13.31 2.98 5.40
C LYS A 229 -13.23 3.74 6.72
N GLY A 230 -12.95 5.04 6.69
CA GLY A 230 -12.83 5.88 7.88
C GLY A 230 -11.52 5.73 8.66
N HIS A 231 -10.56 4.94 8.19
CA HIS A 231 -9.36 4.62 8.96
C HIS A 231 -8.13 4.33 8.10
N CYS A 232 -6.94 4.40 8.70
CA CYS A 232 -5.67 4.02 8.06
C CYS A 232 -5.74 2.57 7.53
N PRO A 233 -5.26 2.29 6.32
CA PRO A 233 -5.31 0.94 5.73
C PRO A 233 -4.43 -0.09 6.45
N PHE A 234 -3.43 0.35 7.23
CA PHE A 234 -2.55 -0.54 8.00
C PHE A 234 -2.98 -0.68 9.46
N CYS A 235 -2.90 0.40 10.24
CA CYS A 235 -3.16 0.34 11.68
C CYS A 235 -4.63 0.48 12.08
N ARG A 236 -5.51 0.81 11.13
CA ARG A 236 -6.96 1.02 11.36
C ARG A 236 -7.27 2.10 12.39
N HIS A 237 -6.31 2.98 12.69
CA HIS A 237 -6.59 4.18 13.45
C HIS A 237 -7.53 5.07 12.63
N PRO A 238 -8.63 5.57 13.21
CA PRO A 238 -9.57 6.42 12.49
C PRO A 238 -8.87 7.68 12.00
N ALA A 239 -9.31 8.21 10.86
CA ALA A 239 -8.86 9.53 10.46
C ALA A 239 -9.45 10.57 11.42
N GLU A 240 -8.61 11.46 11.94
CA GLU A 240 -9.10 12.59 12.72
C GLU A 240 -10.05 13.40 11.85
N GLN A 241 -11.30 13.54 12.27
CA GLN A 241 -12.20 14.50 11.64
C GLN A 241 -11.57 15.88 11.82
N PRO A 242 -11.51 16.74 10.79
CA PRO A 242 -11.20 18.13 11.03
C PRO A 242 -12.18 18.61 12.08
N ARG A 243 -11.67 19.17 13.19
CA ARG A 243 -12.51 19.88 14.14
C ARG A 243 -13.31 20.86 13.30
N GLY A 244 -14.62 20.65 13.20
CA GLY A 244 -15.48 21.71 12.70
C GLY A 244 -15.18 22.88 13.60
N ASP A 245 -14.70 23.98 13.02
CA ASP A 245 -14.62 25.22 13.76
C ASP A 245 -16.04 25.48 14.26
N GLU A 246 -16.23 25.31 15.56
CA GLU A 246 -17.39 25.78 16.30
C GLU A 246 -17.33 27.31 16.27
N GLU A 247 -17.73 27.89 15.14
CA GLU A 247 -18.27 29.24 15.06
C GLU A 247 -19.75 29.11 14.66
N GLU A 248 -20.55 28.48 15.53
CA GLU A 248 -21.94 28.89 15.68
C GLU A 248 -21.93 30.28 16.35
N THR A 249 -21.64 31.32 15.56
CA THR A 249 -22.01 32.67 15.94
C THR A 249 -23.53 32.76 15.94
N GLU A 250 -24.10 32.81 17.13
CA GLU A 250 -25.45 33.26 17.41
C GLU A 250 -25.70 34.64 16.78
N ASP A 251 -26.18 34.69 15.53
CA ASP A 251 -26.88 35.88 15.03
C ASP A 251 -28.38 35.64 15.09
N SER A 252 -28.88 35.81 16.31
CA SER A 252 -30.26 36.09 16.61
C SER A 252 -30.64 37.46 16.02
N LEU A 253 -31.08 37.50 14.77
CA LEU A 253 -31.82 38.64 14.24
C LEU A 253 -33.23 38.21 13.84
N LEU A 254 -34.12 38.51 14.77
CA LEU A 254 -35.56 38.69 14.65
C LEU A 254 -35.99 39.08 13.24
N ASN A 255 -36.88 38.30 12.63
CA ASN A 255 -37.93 38.91 11.84
C ASN A 255 -39.26 38.22 12.15
N ASP A 256 -39.96 38.85 13.09
CA ASP A 256 -41.35 38.60 13.37
C ASP A 256 -42.18 39.22 12.24
N SER A 257 -42.89 38.38 11.49
CA SER A 257 -43.94 38.81 10.57
C SER A 257 -45.00 37.72 10.50
N SER A 258 -45.89 37.78 11.49
CA SER A 258 -47.35 37.70 11.35
C SER A 258 -47.92 36.54 10.51
N LEU A 259 -48.40 35.54 11.26
CA LEU A 259 -49.68 34.84 11.12
C LEU A 259 -50.59 35.29 9.96
N THR A 260 -51.00 34.33 9.12
CA THR A 260 -52.32 34.27 8.47
C THR A 260 -52.61 32.84 7.97
N PRO A 261 -53.88 32.43 7.75
CA PRO A 261 -54.47 31.32 8.51
C PRO A 261 -54.78 30.05 7.71
N THR A 262 -55.12 29.01 8.47
CA THR A 262 -55.76 27.73 8.11
C THR A 262 -56.66 27.76 6.86
N SER A 263 -56.39 26.86 5.92
CA SER A 263 -57.28 26.54 4.78
C SER A 263 -58.51 25.75 5.25
N PRO A 264 -59.73 26.07 4.78
CA PRO A 264 -60.89 25.22 4.96
C PRO A 264 -60.98 24.15 3.86
N SER A 265 -61.61 23.04 4.24
CA SER A 265 -61.91 21.85 3.47
C SER A 265 -62.87 22.09 2.30
N ASN A 266 -62.54 21.46 1.18
CA ASN A 266 -63.39 20.70 0.26
C ASN A 266 -64.75 21.30 -0.17
N ASP A 267 -64.84 21.76 -1.42
CA ASP A 267 -66.07 21.55 -2.20
C ASP A 267 -65.84 21.50 -3.73
N ARG A 268 -66.76 20.81 -4.37
CA ARG A 268 -66.74 20.21 -5.71
C ARG A 268 -66.71 21.19 -6.90
N SER A 269 -66.37 20.59 -8.06
CA SER A 269 -67.02 20.69 -9.40
C SER A 269 -66.30 21.44 -10.55
N SER A 270 -66.04 20.66 -11.62
CA SER A 270 -66.12 20.93 -13.09
C SER A 270 -65.68 22.31 -13.62
N TRP A 271 -64.82 22.44 -14.63
CA TRP A 271 -64.74 21.76 -15.95
C TRP A 271 -63.29 21.71 -16.45
#